data_AF-A0A7U4P4P5-F1
#
_entry.id   AF-A0A7U4P4P5-F1
#
_cell.length_a   1.000
_cell.length_b   1.000
_cell.length_c   1.000
_cell.angle_alpha   90.00
_cell.angle_beta   90.00
_cell.angle_gamma   90.00
#
_symmetry.space_group_name_H-M   'P 1'
#
loop_
_entity.id
_entity.type
_entity.pdbx_description
1 polymer ?
#
loop_
_entity_poly.entity_id
_entity_poly.type
_entity_poly.pdbx_seq_one_letter_code
_entity_poly.pdbx_strand_id
1 'polypeptide(L)'
;MMRRPLRHAFPNRSTFFMPRAFGATAAAIALAAGVAACDANGPAVTSAPAAAPAAAPAAQSSAPAVVDNQPQTRAQVYEAVKQMTALGRQLFFDPSLSGSGKLACASCHSPQHAFGPPNALPAQFGGDDLRQQGFRAVPTLKYLQKVPAFSEHYHESDDEGDESVDAGPTGGLTWDGRVDGGAEQARTPLTSPFEMNGTPAKVARAVRAAPYAGAFRAAFGARVLDDDRATFEAVLQALGTFEQTPDVFYPYTSKYDAYLAGRAQLTSAELHGLQVFNDERKGNCASCHVSRRGLDGTPPQFSDFGLIAIGVPRNRELAVNRNPNFHDLGACGPERQDLKGRDEFCGLFRTPTLRNVTLKKTFFHNGIYHSLDDVLRFYAERDTHPEKFYPVTHGVVQKFDDLPKRYWKNLNDEPPFDRKRGDPPAMTDAEIKDVIAFLGTLTDGYDPRAKPASGNR
;
A
#
# COMPACT_ATOMS: atom_id res chain seq x y z
N MET A 1 -34.39 35.83 31.59
CA MET A 1 -34.63 34.38 31.53
C MET A 1 -33.48 33.72 30.76
N MET A 2 -32.70 32.87 31.41
CA MET A 2 -31.63 32.08 30.77
C MET A 2 -31.97 30.59 30.85
N ARG A 3 -31.86 29.85 29.74
CA ARG A 3 -31.60 28.40 29.76
C ARG A 3 -30.69 28.01 28.59
N ARG A 4 -29.60 27.32 28.92
CA ARG A 4 -28.67 26.67 27.97
C ARG A 4 -29.27 25.35 27.45
N PRO A 5 -28.86 24.85 26.28
CA PRO A 5 -29.11 23.46 25.89
C PRO A 5 -28.20 22.49 26.68
N LEU A 6 -28.69 21.27 26.88
CA LEU A 6 -28.02 20.20 27.61
C LEU A 6 -26.99 19.48 26.73
N ARG A 7 -25.82 19.16 27.29
CA ARG A 7 -24.93 18.11 26.77
C ARG A 7 -25.34 16.78 27.38
N HIS A 8 -25.45 15.73 26.57
CA HIS A 8 -25.50 14.35 27.07
C HIS A 8 -24.15 13.68 26.86
N ALA A 9 -23.59 13.13 27.93
CA ALA A 9 -22.38 12.33 27.91
C ALA A 9 -22.76 10.85 28.00
N PHE A 10 -22.07 10.00 27.24
CA PHE A 10 -22.20 8.55 27.35
C PHE A 10 -21.39 8.03 28.55
N PRO A 11 -21.92 7.08 29.36
CA PRO A 11 -21.16 6.45 30.42
C PRO A 11 -20.35 5.25 29.90
N ASN A 12 -19.02 5.33 30.04
CA ASN A 12 -18.13 4.19 29.83
C ASN A 12 -18.08 3.30 31.09
N ARG A 13 -18.26 1.98 30.95
CA ARG A 13 -18.06 0.99 32.02
C ARG A 13 -17.65 -0.38 31.46
N SER A 14 -16.35 -0.64 31.45
CA SER A 14 -15.79 -2.00 31.40
C SER A 14 -15.07 -2.28 32.72
N THR A 15 -15.61 -3.18 33.53
CA THR A 15 -15.06 -3.55 34.84
C THR A 15 -14.10 -4.73 34.73
N PHE A 16 -12.81 -4.49 34.86
CA PHE A 16 -11.83 -5.57 35.07
C PHE A 16 -11.67 -5.87 36.57
N PHE A 17 -11.88 -7.14 36.94
CA PHE A 17 -11.58 -7.67 38.26
C PHE A 17 -10.10 -8.07 38.34
N MET A 18 -9.41 -7.63 39.40
CA MET A 18 -8.08 -8.15 39.75
C MET A 18 -7.97 -8.20 41.29
N PRO A 19 -7.64 -9.35 41.92
CA PRO A 19 -7.56 -9.45 43.36
C PRO A 19 -6.22 -8.93 43.88
N ARG A 20 -6.26 -8.13 44.96
CA ARG A 20 -5.08 -7.73 45.73
C ARG A 20 -4.66 -8.85 46.69
N ALA A 21 -3.35 -9.05 46.83
CA ALA A 21 -2.75 -9.67 48.01
C ALA A 21 -1.85 -8.64 48.73
N PHE A 22 -1.85 -8.68 50.07
CA PHE A 22 -1.12 -7.75 50.94
C PHE A 22 0.34 -8.16 51.14
N GLY A 23 1.20 -7.21 51.50
CA GLY A 23 2.55 -7.49 51.99
C GLY A 23 3.41 -6.24 52.13
N ALA A 24 3.26 -5.49 53.24
CA ALA A 24 4.10 -4.33 53.54
C ALA A 24 5.07 -4.63 54.68
N THR A 25 6.36 -4.34 54.47
CA THR A 25 7.33 -4.09 55.55
C THR A 25 8.38 -3.09 55.06
N ALA A 26 8.57 -2.03 55.84
CA ALA A 26 9.66 -1.08 55.66
C ALA A 26 10.70 -1.27 56.77
N ALA A 27 11.98 -1.13 56.44
CA ALA A 27 13.08 -1.00 57.41
C ALA A 27 14.14 -0.06 56.80
N ALA A 28 14.83 0.69 57.65
CA ALA A 28 15.49 1.94 57.25
C ALA A 28 17.02 1.94 57.47
N ILE A 29 17.70 2.72 56.62
CA ILE A 29 18.87 3.60 56.89
C ILE A 29 20.04 3.02 57.72
N ALA A 30 21.23 3.01 57.12
CA ALA A 30 22.47 3.41 57.78
C ALA A 30 23.48 4.00 56.78
N LEU A 31 24.06 5.16 57.12
CA LEU A 31 25.16 5.83 56.41
C LEU A 31 26.52 5.34 56.95
N ALA A 32 27.55 5.29 56.10
CA ALA A 32 28.92 5.63 56.50
C ALA A 32 29.78 5.97 55.27
N ALA A 33 30.47 7.11 55.30
CA ALA A 33 31.55 7.47 54.37
C ALA A 33 32.89 7.48 55.13
N GLY A 34 33.99 7.18 54.43
CA GLY A 34 35.35 7.24 54.98
C GLY A 34 36.36 7.48 53.86
N VAL A 35 37.30 8.41 54.08
CA VAL A 35 38.26 8.94 53.09
C VAL A 35 39.67 8.99 53.71
N ALA A 36 40.72 8.99 52.85
CA ALA A 36 42.18 9.06 53.11
C ALA A 36 42.85 7.70 53.48
N ALA A 37 43.91 7.17 52.84
CA ALA A 37 45.15 7.70 52.20
C ALA A 37 46.32 7.90 53.21
N CYS A 38 47.57 7.46 53.01
CA CYS A 38 48.27 6.84 51.84
C CYS A 38 48.95 5.47 52.26
N ASP A 39 50.04 4.89 51.71
CA ASP A 39 51.00 5.26 50.63
C ASP A 39 51.85 4.05 50.09
N ALA A 40 52.57 4.32 48.99
CA ALA A 40 53.89 3.81 48.54
C ALA A 40 54.18 2.34 48.11
N ASN A 41 54.82 2.25 46.92
CA ASN A 41 55.80 1.27 46.41
C ASN A 41 55.37 -0.07 45.77
N GLY A 42 55.33 -0.06 44.43
CA GLY A 42 55.45 -1.24 43.55
C GLY A 42 55.77 -0.78 42.11
N PRO A 43 56.78 -1.34 41.40
CA PRO A 43 57.33 -0.73 40.18
C PRO A 43 56.51 -0.98 38.91
N ALA A 44 56.75 -0.13 37.91
CA ALA A 44 55.97 -0.04 36.67
C ALA A 44 56.02 -1.30 35.79
N VAL A 45 54.84 -1.76 35.38
CA VAL A 45 54.65 -2.65 34.23
C VAL A 45 54.15 -1.80 33.07
N THR A 46 54.90 -1.77 31.96
CA THR A 46 54.54 -1.00 30.76
C THR A 46 53.39 -1.68 30.02
N SER A 47 52.17 -1.22 30.23
CA SER A 47 51.01 -1.59 29.43
C SER A 47 51.05 -0.90 28.07
N ALA A 48 50.99 -1.70 27.00
CA ALA A 48 50.77 -1.18 25.66
C ALA A 48 49.37 -0.52 25.58
N PRO A 49 49.19 0.58 24.83
CA PRO A 49 47.90 1.24 24.71
C PRO A 49 46.89 0.32 24.03
N ALA A 50 45.74 0.10 24.67
CA ALA A 50 44.64 -0.66 24.10
C ALA A 50 44.15 0.03 22.82
N ALA A 51 44.09 -0.71 21.71
CA ALA A 51 43.50 -0.22 20.48
C ALA A 51 42.01 0.03 20.70
N ALA A 52 41.54 1.23 20.36
CA ALA A 52 40.11 1.53 20.32
C ALA A 52 39.39 0.59 19.34
N PRO A 53 38.12 0.21 19.60
CA PRO A 53 37.37 -0.62 18.67
C PRO A 53 37.29 0.06 17.30
N ALA A 54 37.64 -0.67 16.25
CA ALA A 54 37.60 -0.15 14.89
C ALA A 54 36.17 0.29 14.55
N ALA A 55 36.01 1.55 14.14
CA ALA A 55 34.75 2.05 13.63
C ALA A 55 34.30 1.17 12.44
N ALA A 56 33.04 0.74 12.45
CA ALA A 56 32.44 0.09 11.30
C ALA A 56 32.60 1.00 10.07
N PRO A 57 32.81 0.44 8.86
CA PRO A 57 32.98 1.25 7.67
C PRO A 57 31.72 2.09 7.47
N ALA A 58 31.89 3.42 7.56
CA ALA A 58 30.79 4.35 7.37
C ALA A 58 30.15 4.07 6.01
N ALA A 59 28.83 3.82 6.01
CA ALA A 59 28.07 3.68 4.79
C ALA A 59 28.35 4.90 3.90
N GLN A 60 28.86 4.66 2.69
CA GLN A 60 29.14 5.72 1.75
C GLN A 60 27.81 6.32 1.32
N SER A 61 27.41 7.39 2.00
CA SER A 61 26.32 8.27 1.58
C SER A 61 26.58 8.69 0.13
N SER A 62 25.79 8.12 -0.78
CA SER A 62 25.79 8.52 -2.17
C SER A 62 25.12 9.87 -2.27
N ALA A 63 25.90 10.93 -2.03
CA ALA A 63 25.44 12.31 -2.14
C ALA A 63 24.73 12.52 -3.50
N PRO A 64 23.56 13.18 -3.52
CA PRO A 64 22.81 13.40 -4.75
C PRO A 64 23.64 14.23 -5.75
N ALA A 65 23.40 13.98 -7.04
CA ALA A 65 24.02 14.77 -8.11
C ALA A 65 23.63 16.25 -7.97
N VAL A 66 24.56 17.14 -8.33
CA VAL A 66 24.49 18.58 -8.06
C VAL A 66 23.23 19.21 -8.67
N VAL A 67 22.23 19.48 -7.82
CA VAL A 67 21.32 20.60 -8.00
C VAL A 67 22.05 21.84 -7.47
N ASP A 68 22.09 22.90 -8.27
CA ASP A 68 22.77 24.15 -7.89
C ASP A 68 22.14 24.70 -6.60
N ASN A 69 22.96 24.90 -5.56
CA ASN A 69 22.51 25.08 -4.18
C ASN A 69 22.06 26.53 -3.89
N GLN A 70 21.45 27.16 -4.89
CA GLN A 70 20.93 28.52 -4.87
C GLN A 70 19.51 28.53 -4.30
N PRO A 71 19.14 29.50 -3.45
CA PRO A 71 17.78 29.65 -2.96
C PRO A 71 16.79 29.86 -4.13
N GLN A 72 15.94 28.86 -4.39
CA GLN A 72 14.90 28.97 -5.42
C GLN A 72 13.69 29.74 -4.89
N THR A 73 13.18 30.67 -5.70
CA THR A 73 11.88 31.31 -5.44
C THR A 73 10.75 30.30 -5.65
N ARG A 74 9.61 30.51 -4.98
CA ARG A 74 8.40 29.67 -5.19
C ARG A 74 8.01 29.55 -6.66
N ALA A 75 8.14 30.63 -7.44
CA ALA A 75 7.84 30.63 -8.87
C ALA A 75 8.76 29.70 -9.67
N GLN A 76 10.06 29.68 -9.36
CA GLN A 76 11.02 28.74 -9.96
C GLN A 76 10.71 27.29 -9.59
N VAL A 77 10.36 27.01 -8.33
CA VAL A 77 9.95 25.67 -7.88
C VAL A 77 8.68 25.21 -8.63
N TYR A 78 7.65 26.07 -8.73
CA TYR A 78 6.42 25.72 -9.46
C TYR A 78 6.65 25.44 -10.95
N GLU A 79 7.49 26.23 -11.63
CA GLU A 79 7.82 25.99 -13.04
C GLU A 79 8.69 24.74 -13.22
N ALA A 80 9.64 24.47 -12.31
CA ALA A 80 10.41 23.22 -12.32
C ALA A 80 9.52 21.99 -12.12
N VAL A 81 8.60 22.01 -11.14
CA VAL A 81 7.61 20.94 -10.92
C VAL A 81 6.76 20.73 -12.16
N LYS A 82 6.23 21.80 -12.77
CA LYS A 82 5.44 21.72 -14.01
C LYS A 82 6.22 21.11 -15.18
N GLN A 83 7.51 21.43 -15.33
CA GLN A 83 8.38 20.81 -16.33
C GLN A 83 8.63 19.32 -16.04
N MET A 84 8.89 18.96 -14.78
CA MET A 84 9.02 17.56 -14.36
C MET A 84 7.73 16.77 -14.57
N THR A 85 6.55 17.31 -14.24
CA THR A 85 5.24 16.71 -14.53
C THR A 85 5.03 16.48 -16.02
N ALA A 86 5.41 17.45 -16.87
CA ALA A 86 5.29 17.33 -18.33
C ALA A 86 6.26 16.29 -18.92
N LEU A 87 7.45 16.13 -18.34
CA LEU A 87 8.40 15.06 -18.68
C LEU A 87 7.91 13.69 -18.19
N GLY A 88 7.50 13.59 -16.92
CA GLY A 88 6.94 12.39 -16.32
C GLY A 88 5.77 11.84 -17.11
N ARG A 89 4.87 12.73 -17.55
CA ARG A 89 3.76 12.36 -18.44
C ARG A 89 4.25 11.79 -19.77
N GLN A 90 5.31 12.32 -20.38
CA GLN A 90 5.84 11.77 -21.64
C GLN A 90 6.49 10.40 -21.42
N LEU A 91 7.32 10.26 -20.38
CA LEU A 91 7.97 9.02 -19.98
C LEU A 91 6.94 7.90 -19.69
N PHE A 92 5.82 8.23 -19.05
CA PHE A 92 4.76 7.28 -18.71
C PHE A 92 4.15 6.56 -19.92
N PHE A 93 4.19 7.18 -21.11
CA PHE A 93 3.72 6.60 -22.37
C PHE A 93 4.86 6.22 -23.34
N ASP A 94 6.13 6.37 -22.96
CA ASP A 94 7.26 6.00 -23.83
C ASP A 94 7.63 4.51 -23.69
N PRO A 95 7.42 3.68 -24.73
CA PRO A 95 7.82 2.28 -24.68
C PRO A 95 9.34 2.08 -24.80
N SER A 96 10.11 3.11 -25.22
CA SER A 96 11.55 3.01 -25.43
C SER A 96 12.35 2.87 -24.13
N LEU A 97 11.72 3.17 -22.98
CA LEU A 97 12.29 2.94 -21.65
C LEU A 97 12.41 1.44 -21.30
N SER A 98 11.63 0.58 -21.95
CA SER A 98 11.70 -0.88 -21.75
C SER A 98 12.82 -1.54 -22.55
N GLY A 99 13.38 -2.62 -22.02
CA GLY A 99 14.36 -3.47 -22.71
C GLY A 99 13.84 -4.09 -24.02
N SER A 100 12.53 -4.29 -24.14
CA SER A 100 11.86 -4.74 -25.37
C SER A 100 11.56 -3.61 -26.37
N GLY A 101 11.64 -2.35 -25.94
CA GLY A 101 11.18 -1.18 -26.71
C GLY A 101 9.67 -1.15 -26.99
N LYS A 102 8.87 -1.93 -26.24
CA LYS A 102 7.43 -2.18 -26.52
C LYS A 102 6.50 -1.96 -25.33
N LEU A 103 7.02 -1.83 -24.11
CA LEU A 103 6.24 -1.57 -22.89
C LEU A 103 6.52 -0.18 -22.35
N ALA A 104 5.45 0.57 -22.08
CA ALA A 104 5.46 1.80 -21.29
C ALA A 104 4.74 1.58 -19.95
N CYS A 105 4.84 2.51 -19.01
CA CYS A 105 4.07 2.45 -17.76
C CYS A 105 2.56 2.32 -18.06
N ALA A 106 2.07 3.09 -19.03
CA ALA A 106 0.69 3.06 -19.52
C ALA A 106 0.22 1.73 -20.13
N SER A 107 1.13 0.83 -20.54
CA SER A 107 0.79 -0.50 -21.05
C SER A 107 0.16 -1.37 -19.95
N CYS A 108 0.62 -1.19 -18.70
CA CYS A 108 0.08 -1.87 -17.52
C CYS A 108 -0.89 -0.98 -16.73
N HIS A 109 -0.67 0.33 -16.72
CA HIS A 109 -1.45 1.32 -15.96
C HIS A 109 -2.27 2.22 -16.90
N SER A 110 -3.38 1.68 -17.41
CA SER A 110 -4.24 2.34 -18.40
C SER A 110 -5.03 3.50 -17.79
N PRO A 111 -4.92 4.75 -18.31
CA PRO A 111 -5.73 5.89 -17.84
C PRO A 111 -7.24 5.62 -17.89
N GLN A 112 -7.71 4.88 -18.91
CA GLN A 112 -9.11 4.50 -19.10
C GLN A 112 -9.63 3.49 -18.04
N HIS A 113 -8.73 2.84 -17.30
CA HIS A 113 -9.02 1.92 -16.20
C HIS A 113 -8.47 2.47 -14.88
N ALA A 114 -8.53 3.81 -14.71
CA ALA A 114 -8.00 4.54 -13.56
C ALA A 114 -6.55 4.16 -13.19
N PHE A 115 -5.67 4.11 -14.18
CA PHE A 115 -4.26 3.69 -14.03
C PHE A 115 -4.09 2.29 -13.41
N GLY A 116 -5.07 1.42 -13.58
CA GLY A 116 -4.99 -0.02 -13.34
C GLY A 116 -4.85 -0.82 -14.64
N PRO A 117 -4.92 -2.17 -14.56
CA PRO A 117 -4.73 -3.06 -15.70
C PRO A 117 -5.82 -2.86 -16.77
N PRO A 118 -5.46 -2.78 -18.07
CA PRO A 118 -6.43 -2.63 -19.17
C PRO A 118 -7.26 -3.89 -19.45
N ASN A 119 -6.82 -5.03 -18.93
CA ASN A 119 -7.32 -6.37 -19.26
C ASN A 119 -7.62 -7.17 -17.97
N ALA A 120 -8.08 -8.41 -18.14
CA ALA A 120 -8.40 -9.33 -17.05
C ALA A 120 -7.24 -10.27 -16.68
N LEU A 121 -6.01 -10.06 -17.18
CA LEU A 121 -4.89 -10.97 -16.89
C LEU A 121 -4.54 -10.91 -15.39
N PRO A 122 -4.36 -12.07 -14.72
CA PRO A 122 -3.94 -12.11 -13.32
C PRO A 122 -2.63 -11.37 -13.03
N ALA A 123 -1.71 -11.39 -13.99
CA ALA A 123 -0.48 -10.59 -14.00
C ALA A 123 -0.12 -10.30 -15.46
N GLN A 124 0.54 -9.16 -15.71
CA GLN A 124 0.93 -8.76 -17.07
C GLN A 124 2.19 -9.53 -17.52
N PHE A 125 2.47 -9.47 -18.83
CA PHE A 125 3.66 -10.06 -19.43
C PHE A 125 4.67 -8.98 -19.83
N GLY A 126 5.93 -9.24 -19.56
CA GLY A 126 7.06 -8.36 -19.87
C GLY A 126 8.33 -9.13 -20.22
N GLY A 127 9.48 -8.52 -19.92
CA GLY A 127 10.78 -8.95 -20.43
C GLY A 127 11.06 -8.49 -21.86
N ASP A 128 12.25 -8.79 -22.37
CA ASP A 128 12.71 -8.34 -23.70
C ASP A 128 11.83 -8.87 -24.87
N ASP A 129 11.14 -10.01 -24.69
CA ASP A 129 10.30 -10.66 -25.70
C ASP A 129 8.78 -10.63 -25.39
N LEU A 130 8.37 -10.00 -24.28
CA LEU A 130 7.00 -9.94 -23.77
C LEU A 130 6.39 -11.32 -23.40
N ARG A 131 7.22 -12.29 -22.98
CA ARG A 131 6.74 -13.63 -22.56
C ARG A 131 6.91 -13.94 -21.08
N GLN A 132 7.59 -13.09 -20.32
CA GLN A 132 7.79 -13.30 -18.89
C GLN A 132 6.56 -12.80 -18.13
N GLN A 133 5.78 -13.70 -17.53
CA GLN A 133 4.63 -13.31 -16.71
C GLN A 133 5.12 -12.82 -15.34
N GLY A 134 4.59 -11.68 -14.88
CA GLY A 134 4.66 -11.33 -13.46
C GLY A 134 3.84 -12.31 -12.60
N PHE A 135 3.85 -12.10 -11.29
CA PHE A 135 3.07 -12.93 -10.34
C PHE A 135 2.12 -12.13 -9.44
N ARG A 136 2.04 -10.81 -9.64
CA ARG A 136 1.06 -9.95 -8.98
C ARG A 136 0.20 -9.21 -10.01
N ALA A 137 -1.08 -9.02 -9.66
CA ALA A 137 -1.98 -8.15 -10.40
C ALA A 137 -1.53 -6.71 -10.32
N VAL A 138 -1.79 -5.93 -11.36
CA VAL A 138 -1.40 -4.51 -11.38
C VAL A 138 -2.34 -3.71 -10.45
N PRO A 139 -1.81 -2.97 -9.45
CA PRO A 139 -2.62 -2.06 -8.64
C PRO A 139 -2.96 -0.79 -9.44
N THR A 140 -3.94 -0.01 -8.97
CA THR A 140 -4.13 1.35 -9.47
C THR A 140 -3.02 2.26 -8.96
N LEU A 141 -2.62 3.25 -9.76
CA LEU A 141 -1.75 4.36 -9.32
C LEU A 141 -2.53 5.53 -8.72
N LYS A 142 -3.87 5.52 -8.80
CA LYS A 142 -4.68 6.58 -8.22
C LYS A 142 -4.69 6.50 -6.69
N TYR A 143 -4.85 7.66 -6.06
CA TYR A 143 -5.02 7.84 -4.61
C TYR A 143 -3.85 7.33 -3.74
N LEU A 144 -2.64 7.26 -4.30
CA LEU A 144 -1.43 6.85 -3.58
C LEU A 144 -0.72 7.99 -2.81
N GLN A 145 -1.16 9.25 -2.96
CA GLN A 145 -0.49 10.44 -2.42
C GLN A 145 -0.58 10.60 -0.89
N LYS A 146 -1.49 9.87 -0.23
CA LYS A 146 -1.67 9.83 1.24
C LYS A 146 -1.12 8.54 1.86
N VAL A 147 -0.48 7.66 1.08
CA VAL A 147 0.14 6.43 1.61
C VAL A 147 1.36 6.83 2.46
N PRO A 148 1.42 6.49 3.76
CA PRO A 148 2.60 6.78 4.57
C PRO A 148 3.78 5.93 4.14
N ALA A 149 5.00 6.34 4.52
CA ALA A 149 6.15 5.44 4.50
C ALA A 149 5.87 4.21 5.38
N PHE A 150 6.45 3.06 5.06
CA PHE A 150 6.24 1.83 5.80
C PHE A 150 6.71 1.98 7.26
N SER A 151 5.83 1.63 8.19
CA SER A 151 6.16 1.39 9.59
C SER A 151 5.66 0.01 10.02
N GLU A 152 6.38 -0.63 10.94
CA GLU A 152 5.94 -1.88 11.58
C GLU A 152 4.86 -1.65 12.64
N HIS A 153 4.89 -0.46 13.25
CA HIS A 153 3.95 0.03 14.25
C HIS A 153 3.48 1.40 13.81
N TYR A 154 2.20 1.53 13.49
CA TYR A 154 1.63 2.76 12.95
C TYR A 154 0.53 3.28 13.86
N HIS A 155 0.68 4.53 14.24
CA HIS A 155 -0.28 5.26 15.05
C HIS A 155 -0.90 6.33 14.13
N GLU A 156 -2.23 6.39 14.09
CA GLU A 156 -2.92 7.44 13.33
C GLU A 156 -2.64 8.79 14.00
N SER A 157 -2.21 9.78 13.23
CA SER A 157 -1.86 11.10 13.76
C SER A 157 -3.02 11.72 14.55
N ASP A 158 -2.76 12.55 15.57
CA ASP A 158 -3.77 13.35 16.30
C ASP A 158 -4.84 14.04 15.37
N ASP A 159 -4.45 14.44 14.16
CA ASP A 159 -5.30 15.10 13.14
C ASP A 159 -6.15 14.12 12.28
N GLU A 160 -5.96 12.81 12.39
CA GLU A 160 -6.61 11.75 11.60
C GLU A 160 -7.27 10.67 12.48
N GLY A 161 -6.77 10.39 13.69
CA GLY A 161 -7.23 9.27 14.52
C GLY A 161 -6.80 9.28 16.00
N ASP A 162 -6.60 8.08 16.56
CA ASP A 162 -6.22 7.86 17.97
C ASP A 162 -4.82 7.25 18.06
N GLU A 163 -3.83 8.08 18.37
CA GLU A 163 -2.42 7.72 18.56
C GLU A 163 -2.19 6.60 19.59
N SER A 164 -3.16 6.31 20.48
CA SER A 164 -3.02 5.24 21.48
C SER A 164 -3.23 3.84 20.91
N VAL A 165 -3.74 3.72 19.68
CA VAL A 165 -3.95 2.45 18.97
C VAL A 165 -2.80 2.22 18.00
N ASP A 166 -2.13 1.07 18.11
CA ASP A 166 -1.20 0.57 17.10
C ASP A 166 -1.98 -0.18 16.03
N ALA A 167 -2.01 0.36 14.81
CA ALA A 167 -2.60 -0.28 13.63
C ALA A 167 -1.69 -1.38 13.04
N GLY A 168 -0.49 -1.58 13.59
CA GLY A 168 0.49 -2.54 13.10
C GLY A 168 1.12 -2.13 11.77
N PRO A 169 1.58 -3.10 10.95
CA PRO A 169 2.37 -2.80 9.76
C PRO A 169 1.53 -2.05 8.73
N THR A 170 1.92 -0.82 8.40
CA THR A 170 1.13 0.10 7.57
C THR A 170 2.06 0.90 6.66
N GLY A 171 1.56 1.25 5.46
CA GLY A 171 2.27 2.10 4.51
C GLY A 171 3.17 1.36 3.53
N GLY A 172 4.02 2.13 2.87
CA GLY A 172 4.78 1.71 1.72
C GLY A 172 3.91 1.51 0.47
N LEU A 173 4.51 1.66 -0.70
CA LEU A 173 3.86 1.48 -2.00
C LEU A 173 3.95 0.02 -2.47
N THR A 174 3.27 -0.25 -3.60
CA THR A 174 3.04 -1.59 -4.15
C THR A 174 2.15 -2.48 -3.25
N TRP A 175 2.25 -3.81 -3.36
CA TRP A 175 1.42 -4.78 -2.62
C TRP A 175 2.03 -5.25 -1.30
N ASP A 176 3.35 -5.15 -1.12
CA ASP A 176 4.08 -5.64 0.06
C ASP A 176 4.76 -4.50 0.87
N GLY A 177 4.47 -3.25 0.53
CA GLY A 177 4.98 -2.06 1.21
C GLY A 177 6.49 -1.84 1.06
N ARG A 178 7.17 -2.47 0.08
CA ARG A 178 8.64 -2.53 0.03
C ARG A 178 9.39 -1.24 -0.37
N VAL A 179 8.69 -0.15 -0.70
CA VAL A 179 9.28 1.13 -1.14
C VAL A 179 8.38 2.31 -0.76
N ASP A 180 8.94 3.41 -0.27
CA ASP A 180 8.15 4.51 0.32
C ASP A 180 7.88 5.69 -0.62
N GLY A 181 8.72 5.86 -1.66
CA GLY A 181 8.63 6.98 -2.59
C GLY A 181 8.24 6.58 -4.02
N GLY A 182 7.68 7.53 -4.76
CA GLY A 182 7.30 7.33 -6.17
C GLY A 182 8.49 7.04 -7.08
N ALA A 183 9.70 7.51 -6.73
CA ALA A 183 10.92 7.25 -7.49
C ALA A 183 11.37 5.78 -7.33
N GLU A 184 11.33 5.26 -6.11
CA GLU A 184 11.63 3.87 -5.75
C GLU A 184 10.57 2.90 -6.29
N GLN A 185 9.29 3.31 -6.25
CA GLN A 185 8.21 2.62 -6.95
C GLN A 185 8.51 2.53 -8.45
N ALA A 186 8.81 3.65 -9.12
CA ALA A 186 9.01 3.68 -10.57
C ALA A 186 10.26 2.91 -11.01
N ARG A 187 11.29 2.83 -10.15
CA ARG A 187 12.50 2.01 -10.37
C ARG A 187 12.17 0.53 -10.51
N THR A 188 11.15 0.05 -9.80
CA THR A 188 10.79 -1.37 -9.76
C THR A 188 10.41 -1.89 -11.15
N PRO A 189 9.33 -1.45 -11.84
CA PRO A 189 8.97 -1.99 -13.14
C PRO A 189 10.01 -1.67 -14.21
N LEU A 190 10.70 -0.52 -14.12
CA LEU A 190 11.77 -0.15 -15.06
C LEU A 190 12.96 -1.13 -15.03
N THR A 191 13.24 -1.79 -13.92
CA THR A 191 14.40 -2.69 -13.76
C THR A 191 14.02 -4.16 -13.56
N SER A 192 12.75 -4.46 -13.27
CA SER A 192 12.25 -5.82 -13.11
C SER A 192 12.35 -6.64 -14.41
N PRO A 193 12.94 -7.86 -14.37
CA PRO A 193 13.19 -8.65 -15.57
C PRO A 193 11.91 -9.20 -16.21
N PHE A 194 10.85 -9.38 -15.42
CA PHE A 194 9.53 -9.83 -15.88
C PHE A 194 8.56 -8.68 -16.20
N GLU A 195 8.99 -7.41 -16.03
CA GLU A 195 8.22 -6.22 -16.41
C GLU A 195 8.92 -5.49 -17.56
N MET A 196 9.53 -4.31 -17.34
CA MET A 196 10.12 -3.54 -18.44
C MET A 196 11.54 -4.00 -18.80
N ASN A 197 12.26 -4.73 -17.94
CA ASN A 197 13.62 -5.26 -18.16
C ASN A 197 14.65 -4.22 -18.69
N GLY A 198 14.50 -2.99 -18.22
CA GLY A 198 15.45 -1.91 -18.45
C GLY A 198 16.68 -2.02 -17.55
N THR A 199 17.64 -1.14 -17.79
CA THR A 199 18.75 -0.86 -16.87
C THR A 199 18.96 0.65 -16.88
N PRO A 200 19.61 1.27 -15.86
CA PRO A 200 19.90 2.70 -15.87
C PRO A 200 20.56 3.16 -17.18
N ALA A 201 21.49 2.36 -17.70
CA ALA A 201 22.15 2.64 -18.98
C ALA A 201 21.26 2.45 -20.22
N LYS A 202 20.35 1.45 -20.25
CA LYS A 202 19.35 1.32 -21.33
C LYS A 202 18.42 2.55 -21.33
N VAL A 203 17.88 2.91 -20.16
CA VAL A 203 16.94 4.02 -19.98
C VAL A 203 17.61 5.37 -20.29
N ALA A 204 18.85 5.60 -19.85
CA ALA A 204 19.59 6.82 -20.16
C ALA A 204 19.86 6.98 -21.67
N ARG A 205 20.16 5.88 -22.37
CA ARG A 205 20.28 5.89 -23.85
C ARG A 205 18.95 6.20 -24.54
N ALA A 206 17.84 5.64 -24.06
CA ALA A 206 16.50 5.93 -24.57
C ALA A 206 16.16 7.42 -24.43
N VAL A 207 16.32 7.99 -23.23
CA VAL A 207 16.09 9.43 -22.97
C VAL A 207 16.99 10.33 -23.80
N ARG A 208 18.27 9.97 -23.99
CA ARG A 208 19.19 10.73 -24.86
C ARG A 208 18.77 10.75 -26.33
N ALA A 209 18.14 9.68 -26.82
CA ALA A 209 17.65 9.57 -28.19
C ALA A 209 16.23 10.13 -28.38
N ALA A 210 15.47 10.35 -27.30
CA ALA A 210 14.09 10.79 -27.35
C ALA A 210 13.94 12.27 -27.75
N PRO A 211 12.83 12.66 -28.43
CA PRO A 211 12.56 14.06 -28.80
C PRO A 211 12.57 15.05 -27.62
N TYR A 212 12.26 14.57 -26.41
CA TYR A 212 12.25 15.38 -25.18
C TYR A 212 13.60 15.51 -24.47
N ALA A 213 14.70 15.02 -25.04
CA ALA A 213 16.05 15.18 -24.48
C ALA A 213 16.43 16.66 -24.21
N GLY A 214 15.88 17.61 -24.99
CA GLY A 214 16.03 19.05 -24.73
C GLY A 214 15.31 19.51 -23.47
N ALA A 215 14.11 18.99 -23.20
CA ALA A 215 13.33 19.32 -22.00
C ALA A 215 13.97 18.73 -20.72
N PHE A 216 14.60 17.55 -20.80
CA PHE A 216 15.43 17.03 -19.69
C PHE A 216 16.57 17.98 -19.31
N ARG A 217 17.30 18.50 -20.29
CA ARG A 217 18.38 19.47 -20.05
C ARG A 217 17.87 20.80 -19.46
N ALA A 218 16.64 21.19 -19.77
CA ALA A 218 16.01 22.37 -19.19
C ALA A 218 15.58 22.14 -17.73
N ALA A 219 14.93 21.01 -17.44
CA ALA A 219 14.39 20.72 -16.11
C ALA A 219 15.45 20.30 -15.07
N PHE A 220 16.47 19.54 -15.49
CA PHE A 220 17.48 18.94 -14.60
C PHE A 220 18.92 19.43 -14.87
N GLY A 221 19.09 20.42 -15.75
CA GLY A 221 20.38 21.02 -16.08
C GLY A 221 21.08 20.40 -17.28
N ALA A 222 21.90 21.21 -17.96
CA ALA A 222 22.44 20.90 -19.30
C ALA A 222 23.24 19.58 -19.40
N ARG A 223 23.87 19.15 -18.30
CA ARG A 223 24.72 17.95 -18.20
C ARG A 223 24.02 16.70 -17.64
N VAL A 224 22.72 16.76 -17.33
CA VAL A 224 22.01 15.59 -16.76
C VAL A 224 22.13 14.33 -17.63
N LEU A 225 22.18 14.53 -18.95
CA LEU A 225 22.27 13.46 -19.95
C LEU A 225 23.69 12.92 -20.18
N ASP A 226 24.71 13.54 -19.57
CA ASP A 226 26.11 13.14 -19.74
C ASP A 226 26.49 11.97 -18.80
N ASP A 227 25.70 11.73 -17.75
CA ASP A 227 25.83 10.61 -16.81
C ASP A 227 24.57 9.72 -16.83
N ASP A 228 24.76 8.41 -17.01
CA ASP A 228 23.68 7.44 -17.09
C ASP A 228 22.91 7.33 -15.77
N ARG A 229 23.61 7.50 -14.63
CA ARG A 229 22.97 7.47 -13.30
C ARG A 229 22.13 8.73 -13.08
N ALA A 230 22.69 9.92 -13.29
CA ALA A 230 21.94 11.18 -13.17
C ALA A 230 20.73 11.23 -14.11
N THR A 231 20.86 10.73 -15.35
CA THR A 231 19.72 10.60 -16.28
C THR A 231 18.63 9.68 -15.70
N PHE A 232 19.03 8.54 -15.13
CA PHE A 232 18.07 7.59 -14.56
C PHE A 232 17.35 8.15 -13.34
N GLU A 233 18.06 8.78 -12.40
CA GLU A 233 17.42 9.43 -11.24
C GLU A 233 16.46 10.57 -11.67
N ALA A 234 16.81 11.34 -12.70
CA ALA A 234 15.93 12.35 -13.28
C ALA A 234 14.65 11.75 -13.92
N VAL A 235 14.74 10.56 -14.54
CA VAL A 235 13.56 9.81 -15.03
C VAL A 235 12.65 9.43 -13.87
N LEU A 236 13.21 8.88 -12.79
CA LEU A 236 12.45 8.46 -11.61
C LEU A 236 11.77 9.67 -10.93
N GLN A 237 12.49 10.78 -10.78
CA GLN A 237 11.94 12.02 -10.22
C GLN A 237 10.83 12.59 -11.10
N ALA A 238 10.98 12.58 -12.43
CA ALA A 238 9.95 13.05 -13.35
C ALA A 238 8.68 12.18 -13.29
N LEU A 239 8.83 10.85 -13.33
CA LEU A 239 7.72 9.90 -13.19
C LEU A 239 6.98 10.08 -11.85
N GLY A 240 7.71 10.09 -10.73
CA GLY A 240 7.14 10.33 -9.41
C GLY A 240 6.42 11.68 -9.31
N THR A 241 6.97 12.73 -9.93
CA THR A 241 6.33 14.07 -9.98
C THR A 241 5.06 14.08 -10.84
N PHE A 242 4.98 13.26 -11.89
CA PHE A 242 3.74 13.09 -12.66
C PHE A 242 2.67 12.33 -11.88
N GLU A 243 3.03 11.27 -11.16
CA GLU A 243 2.07 10.50 -10.32
C GLU A 243 1.50 11.33 -9.14
N GLN A 244 2.14 12.45 -8.79
CA GLN A 244 1.63 13.45 -7.83
C GLN A 244 0.75 14.54 -8.48
N THR A 245 0.21 14.34 -9.69
CA THR A 245 -0.66 15.32 -10.36
C THR A 245 -2.12 15.21 -9.85
N PRO A 246 -2.68 16.21 -9.14
CA PRO A 246 -3.95 16.06 -8.42
C PRO A 246 -5.16 15.73 -9.31
N ASP A 247 -5.34 16.46 -10.40
CA ASP A 247 -6.46 16.31 -11.33
C ASP A 247 -6.42 14.99 -12.14
N VAL A 248 -5.28 14.30 -12.12
CA VAL A 248 -5.07 13.02 -12.81
C VAL A 248 -5.19 11.85 -11.83
N PHE A 249 -4.46 11.88 -10.72
CA PHE A 249 -4.27 10.72 -9.83
C PHE A 249 -5.16 10.71 -8.59
N TYR A 250 -5.62 11.86 -8.09
CA TYR A 250 -6.50 11.95 -6.92
C TYR A 250 -7.53 13.09 -7.06
N PRO A 251 -8.39 13.06 -8.09
CA PRO A 251 -9.28 14.18 -8.40
C PRO A 251 -10.51 14.26 -7.49
N TYR A 252 -10.88 13.19 -6.76
CA TYR A 252 -12.04 13.12 -5.88
C TYR A 252 -13.37 13.50 -6.57
N THR A 253 -13.62 12.87 -7.74
CA THR A 253 -14.74 13.21 -8.63
C THR A 253 -15.84 12.15 -8.67
N SER A 254 -15.94 11.31 -7.65
CA SER A 254 -16.91 10.22 -7.63
C SER A 254 -18.31 10.65 -7.16
N LYS A 255 -19.32 9.79 -7.38
CA LYS A 255 -20.66 10.03 -6.86
C LYS A 255 -20.66 10.08 -5.33
N TYR A 256 -19.80 9.29 -4.70
CA TYR A 256 -19.64 9.32 -3.24
C TYR A 256 -19.01 10.61 -2.75
N ASP A 257 -18.01 11.16 -3.45
CA ASP A 257 -17.43 12.47 -3.13
C ASP A 257 -18.50 13.58 -3.23
N ALA A 258 -19.36 13.52 -4.25
CA ALA A 258 -20.49 14.43 -4.40
C ALA A 258 -21.56 14.25 -3.30
N TYR A 259 -21.85 13.01 -2.88
CA TYR A 259 -22.75 12.70 -1.76
C TYR A 259 -22.21 13.25 -0.44
N LEU A 260 -20.94 12.98 -0.13
CA LEU A 260 -20.24 13.53 1.04
C LEU A 260 -20.12 15.07 1.02
N ALA A 261 -20.34 15.71 -0.13
CA ALA A 261 -20.38 17.17 -0.29
C ALA A 261 -21.81 17.74 -0.28
N GLY A 262 -22.84 16.92 -0.07
CA GLY A 262 -24.25 17.33 -0.13
C GLY A 262 -24.77 17.64 -1.53
N ARG A 263 -24.06 17.22 -2.58
CA ARG A 263 -24.34 17.53 -4.01
C ARG A 263 -24.93 16.36 -4.80
N ALA A 264 -25.04 15.18 -4.18
CA ALA A 264 -25.69 14.00 -4.76
C ALA A 264 -26.46 13.24 -3.69
N GLN A 265 -27.41 12.40 -4.12
CA GLN A 265 -28.09 11.43 -3.27
C GLN A 265 -27.70 10.02 -3.70
N LEU A 266 -27.52 9.13 -2.73
CA LEU A 266 -27.41 7.70 -2.97
C LEU A 266 -28.80 7.11 -3.23
N THR A 267 -28.88 6.10 -4.10
CA THR A 267 -30.08 5.28 -4.23
C THR A 267 -30.28 4.41 -2.99
N SER A 268 -31.47 3.83 -2.80
CA SER A 268 -31.72 2.93 -1.67
C SER A 268 -30.74 1.75 -1.61
N ALA A 269 -30.37 1.18 -2.77
CA ALA A 269 -29.39 0.10 -2.88
C ALA A 269 -27.97 0.57 -2.52
N GLU A 270 -27.53 1.72 -3.07
CA GLU A 270 -26.21 2.30 -2.74
C GLU A 270 -26.09 2.68 -1.26
N LEU A 271 -27.18 3.18 -0.64
CA LEU A 271 -27.22 3.54 0.77
C LEU A 271 -27.23 2.30 1.68
N HIS A 272 -28.00 1.27 1.32
CA HIS A 272 -27.99 0.00 2.05
C HIS A 272 -26.63 -0.70 1.92
N GLY A 273 -26.00 -0.64 0.74
CA GLY A 273 -24.64 -1.11 0.51
C GLY A 273 -23.61 -0.43 1.41
N LEU A 274 -23.67 0.90 1.55
CA LEU A 274 -22.84 1.64 2.51
C LEU A 274 -23.10 1.19 3.97
N GLN A 275 -24.36 0.89 4.32
CA GLN A 275 -24.69 0.40 5.66
C GLN A 275 -24.10 -0.99 5.92
N VAL A 276 -24.24 -1.93 4.98
CA VAL A 276 -23.65 -3.29 5.09
C VAL A 276 -22.11 -3.23 5.11
N PHE A 277 -21.51 -2.36 4.29
CA PHE A 277 -20.07 -2.13 4.23
C PHE A 277 -19.51 -1.61 5.56
N ASN A 278 -20.29 -0.81 6.29
CA ASN A 278 -19.93 -0.27 7.62
C ASN A 278 -20.39 -1.14 8.80
N ASP A 279 -21.21 -2.18 8.59
CA ASP A 279 -21.75 -3.03 9.67
C ASP A 279 -20.70 -4.07 10.10
N GLU A 280 -20.14 -3.84 11.29
CA GLU A 280 -19.13 -4.69 11.97
C GLU A 280 -19.55 -6.17 12.10
N ARG A 281 -20.85 -6.49 12.02
CA ARG A 281 -21.36 -7.87 12.12
C ARG A 281 -21.68 -8.51 10.76
N LYS A 282 -21.54 -7.76 9.67
CA LYS A 282 -21.80 -8.20 8.29
C LYS A 282 -20.57 -8.05 7.42
N GLY A 283 -20.45 -6.94 6.68
CA GLY A 283 -19.33 -6.72 5.78
C GLY A 283 -18.05 -6.37 6.52
N ASN A 284 -18.16 -5.62 7.62
CA ASN A 284 -17.05 -5.03 8.39
C ASN A 284 -15.98 -4.36 7.50
N CYS A 285 -16.33 -3.97 6.28
CA CYS A 285 -15.35 -3.59 5.26
C CYS A 285 -14.63 -2.30 5.65
N ALA A 286 -15.32 -1.41 6.35
CA ALA A 286 -14.80 -0.13 6.81
C ALA A 286 -13.74 -0.21 7.93
N SER A 287 -13.47 -1.39 8.53
CA SER A 287 -12.36 -1.56 9.47
C SER A 287 -11.01 -1.35 8.79
N CYS A 288 -10.83 -1.90 7.58
CA CYS A 288 -9.64 -1.68 6.75
C CYS A 288 -9.89 -0.70 5.59
N HIS A 289 -11.08 -0.67 5.00
CA HIS A 289 -11.41 0.18 3.85
C HIS A 289 -12.21 1.43 4.28
N VAL A 290 -11.60 2.25 5.14
CA VAL A 290 -12.21 3.41 5.81
C VAL A 290 -13.06 4.28 4.86
N SER A 291 -14.37 4.36 5.14
CA SER A 291 -15.39 5.06 4.33
C SER A 291 -15.74 6.46 4.83
N ARG A 292 -15.29 6.84 6.04
CA ARG A 292 -15.52 8.17 6.63
C ARG A 292 -14.48 9.18 6.15
N ARG A 293 -14.84 10.48 6.14
CA ARG A 293 -13.84 11.55 5.98
C ARG A 293 -12.84 11.52 7.13
N GLY A 294 -11.60 11.93 6.87
CA GLY A 294 -10.63 12.28 7.93
C GLY A 294 -11.14 13.45 8.78
N LEU A 295 -10.55 13.67 9.96
CA LEU A 295 -10.95 14.76 10.85
C LEU A 295 -10.63 16.14 10.24
N ASP A 296 -9.58 16.21 9.40
CA ASP A 296 -9.25 17.35 8.53
C ASP A 296 -10.29 17.61 7.41
N GLY A 297 -11.29 16.73 7.26
CA GLY A 297 -12.34 16.80 6.26
C GLY A 297 -11.98 16.19 4.91
N THR A 298 -10.79 15.61 4.74
CA THR A 298 -10.38 14.95 3.50
C THR A 298 -11.31 13.81 3.11
N PRO A 299 -11.55 13.57 1.82
CA PRO A 299 -12.37 12.44 1.39
C PRO A 299 -11.67 11.10 1.70
N PRO A 300 -12.42 10.06 2.10
CA PRO A 300 -11.88 8.73 2.41
C PRO A 300 -11.05 8.16 1.27
N GLN A 301 -9.94 7.49 1.59
CA GLN A 301 -9.15 6.75 0.62
C GLN A 301 -9.64 5.31 0.42
N PHE A 302 -10.60 4.83 1.23
CA PHE A 302 -11.08 3.44 1.23
C PHE A 302 -9.94 2.42 1.42
N SER A 303 -9.01 2.78 2.29
CA SER A 303 -7.88 1.99 2.76
C SER A 303 -7.28 2.69 3.97
N ASP A 304 -6.94 1.92 4.98
CA ASP A 304 -6.07 2.22 6.13
C ASP A 304 -4.58 2.22 5.74
N PHE A 305 -4.25 1.69 4.56
CA PHE A 305 -2.92 1.32 4.08
C PHE A 305 -2.19 0.28 4.96
N GLY A 306 -2.91 -0.39 5.85
CA GLY A 306 -2.42 -1.51 6.66
C GLY A 306 -2.05 -2.72 5.82
N LEU A 307 -1.25 -3.64 6.37
CA LEU A 307 -0.85 -4.89 5.71
C LEU A 307 -1.49 -6.08 6.42
N ILE A 308 -2.33 -6.82 5.70
CA ILE A 308 -3.21 -7.86 6.25
C ILE A 308 -3.16 -9.15 5.43
N ALA A 309 -3.29 -10.31 6.09
CA ALA A 309 -3.45 -11.60 5.40
C ALA A 309 -4.91 -12.08 5.51
N ILE A 310 -5.62 -12.13 4.38
CA ILE A 310 -7.00 -12.62 4.31
C ILE A 310 -7.12 -14.02 3.70
N GLY A 311 -6.01 -14.65 3.33
CA GLY A 311 -5.98 -16.05 2.87
C GLY A 311 -6.61 -16.30 1.50
N VAL A 312 -6.49 -15.36 0.56
CA VAL A 312 -6.95 -15.51 -0.83
C VAL A 312 -6.42 -16.83 -1.43
N PRO A 313 -7.22 -17.60 -2.20
CA PRO A 313 -6.77 -18.89 -2.73
C PRO A 313 -5.66 -18.76 -3.78
N ARG A 314 -4.95 -19.86 -4.03
CA ARG A 314 -3.82 -19.91 -4.96
C ARG A 314 -4.25 -19.82 -6.42
N ASN A 315 -3.85 -18.73 -7.09
CA ASN A 315 -4.07 -18.59 -8.53
C ASN A 315 -3.16 -19.53 -9.33
N ARG A 316 -3.74 -20.58 -9.91
CA ARG A 316 -3.02 -21.62 -10.68
C ARG A 316 -2.73 -21.22 -12.12
N GLU A 317 -3.26 -20.09 -12.60
CA GLU A 317 -2.95 -19.55 -13.93
C GLU A 317 -1.59 -18.85 -13.98
N LEU A 318 -1.08 -18.38 -12.83
CA LEU A 318 0.23 -17.75 -12.72
C LEU A 318 1.36 -18.78 -12.96
N ALA A 319 2.26 -18.49 -13.90
CA ALA A 319 3.34 -19.38 -14.29
C ALA A 319 4.25 -19.80 -13.13
N VAL A 320 4.50 -18.89 -12.16
CA VAL A 320 5.29 -19.17 -10.95
C VAL A 320 4.67 -20.27 -10.09
N ASN A 321 3.34 -20.36 -10.06
CA ASN A 321 2.61 -21.30 -9.20
C ASN A 321 2.62 -22.75 -9.71
N ARG A 322 3.20 -22.99 -10.91
CA ARG A 322 3.60 -24.32 -11.39
C ARG A 322 4.69 -24.95 -10.52
N ASN A 323 5.52 -24.13 -9.85
CA ASN A 323 6.36 -24.60 -8.77
C ASN A 323 5.51 -24.69 -7.48
N PRO A 324 5.25 -25.89 -6.93
CA PRO A 324 4.43 -26.03 -5.73
C PRO A 324 5.09 -25.46 -4.48
N ASN A 325 6.41 -25.21 -4.50
CA ASN A 325 7.16 -24.63 -3.39
C ASN A 325 7.26 -23.09 -3.46
N PHE A 326 6.81 -22.47 -4.56
CA PHE A 326 6.76 -21.00 -4.66
C PHE A 326 5.53 -20.47 -3.91
N HIS A 327 5.74 -19.49 -3.05
CA HIS A 327 4.67 -18.73 -2.41
C HIS A 327 5.03 -17.25 -2.47
N ASP A 328 4.07 -16.42 -2.84
CA ASP A 328 4.16 -14.98 -2.59
C ASP A 328 3.78 -14.74 -1.13
N LEU A 329 4.76 -14.37 -0.30
CA LEU A 329 4.58 -14.15 1.13
C LEU A 329 4.39 -12.66 1.46
N GLY A 330 4.11 -11.82 0.46
CA GLY A 330 3.84 -10.40 0.64
C GLY A 330 5.01 -9.69 1.31
N ALA A 331 4.75 -9.07 2.47
CA ALA A 331 5.73 -8.27 3.20
C ALA A 331 7.02 -9.03 3.57
N CYS A 332 6.99 -10.34 3.80
CA CYS A 332 8.22 -11.10 4.13
C CYS A 332 8.97 -11.67 2.90
N GLY A 333 8.51 -11.38 1.67
CA GLY A 333 9.15 -11.77 0.41
C GLY A 333 8.17 -12.37 -0.62
N PRO A 334 8.62 -12.73 -1.84
CA PRO A 334 10.02 -12.83 -2.26
C PRO A 334 10.65 -11.54 -2.78
N GLU A 335 9.89 -10.49 -3.08
CA GLU A 335 10.43 -9.21 -3.58
C GLU A 335 11.05 -8.39 -2.44
N ARG A 336 10.30 -8.24 -1.34
CA ARG A 336 10.75 -7.55 -0.14
C ARG A 336 11.83 -8.35 0.60
N GLN A 337 12.97 -7.73 0.92
CA GLN A 337 14.13 -8.41 1.53
C GLN A 337 14.41 -8.00 2.98
N ASP A 338 14.05 -6.79 3.39
CA ASP A 338 14.29 -6.22 4.73
C ASP A 338 13.54 -6.97 5.84
N LEU A 339 12.35 -7.50 5.52
CA LEU A 339 11.52 -8.31 6.44
C LEU A 339 11.68 -9.83 6.22
N LYS A 340 12.67 -10.25 5.43
CA LYS A 340 12.83 -11.66 5.06
C LYS A 340 13.16 -12.54 6.26
N GLY A 341 12.38 -13.60 6.44
CA GLY A 341 12.53 -14.53 7.57
C GLY A 341 11.83 -14.08 8.85
N ARG A 342 11.10 -12.97 8.82
CA ARG A 342 10.22 -12.53 9.90
C ARG A 342 8.83 -13.11 9.71
N ASP A 343 8.58 -14.21 10.43
CA ASP A 343 7.39 -15.05 10.24
C ASP A 343 6.07 -14.30 10.51
N GLU A 344 6.08 -13.23 11.32
CA GLU A 344 4.93 -12.35 11.61
C GLU A 344 4.45 -11.52 10.40
N PHE A 345 5.31 -11.26 9.41
CA PHE A 345 4.95 -10.47 8.24
C PHE A 345 4.60 -11.30 7.00
N CYS A 346 4.68 -12.63 7.11
CA CYS A 346 4.45 -13.51 5.96
C CYS A 346 2.97 -13.68 5.64
N GLY A 347 2.61 -13.45 4.37
CA GLY A 347 1.25 -13.48 3.85
C GLY A 347 0.51 -12.14 3.96
N LEU A 348 1.11 -11.12 4.58
CA LEU A 348 0.51 -9.79 4.69
C LEU A 348 0.68 -9.02 3.38
N PHE A 349 -0.41 -8.45 2.88
CA PHE A 349 -0.42 -7.55 1.73
C PHE A 349 -1.16 -6.26 2.07
N ARG A 350 -0.74 -5.14 1.47
CA ARG A 350 -1.31 -3.82 1.72
C ARG A 350 -2.77 -3.74 1.26
N THR A 351 -3.65 -3.25 2.14
CA THR A 351 -5.04 -2.93 1.85
C THR A 351 -5.12 -1.95 0.66
N PRO A 352 -5.68 -2.35 -0.50
CA PRO A 352 -5.77 -1.45 -1.66
C PRO A 352 -6.91 -0.43 -1.48
N THR A 353 -6.79 0.74 -2.09
CA THR A 353 -7.93 1.66 -2.22
C THR A 353 -9.06 1.02 -3.04
N LEU A 354 -10.30 1.21 -2.61
CA LEU A 354 -11.50 0.81 -3.38
C LEU A 354 -12.01 1.89 -4.35
N ARG A 355 -11.32 3.04 -4.45
CA ARG A 355 -11.67 4.06 -5.45
C ARG A 355 -11.44 3.52 -6.85
N ASN A 356 -12.41 3.72 -7.75
CA ASN A 356 -12.44 3.14 -9.10
C ASN A 356 -12.40 1.59 -9.17
N VAL A 357 -12.73 0.87 -8.08
CA VAL A 357 -12.60 -0.61 -8.03
C VAL A 357 -13.46 -1.32 -9.10
N THR A 358 -14.58 -0.74 -9.50
CA THR A 358 -15.50 -1.23 -10.55
C THR A 358 -14.92 -1.19 -11.96
N LEU A 359 -13.83 -0.44 -12.20
CA LEU A 359 -13.14 -0.42 -13.50
C LEU A 359 -12.15 -1.58 -13.66
N LYS A 360 -11.85 -2.31 -12.57
CA LYS A 360 -10.92 -3.45 -12.58
C LYS A 360 -11.60 -4.71 -13.11
N LYS A 361 -10.82 -5.55 -13.79
CA LYS A 361 -11.21 -6.88 -14.30
C LYS A 361 -10.43 -8.03 -13.66
N THR A 362 -9.62 -7.71 -12.65
CA THR A 362 -8.81 -8.65 -11.88
C THR A 362 -8.61 -8.11 -10.46
N PHE A 363 -8.78 -8.97 -9.46
CA PHE A 363 -8.88 -8.60 -8.05
C PHE A 363 -7.94 -9.44 -7.16
N PHE A 364 -7.62 -8.89 -5.99
CA PHE A 364 -6.55 -9.34 -5.08
C PHE A 364 -5.13 -9.30 -5.67
N HIS A 365 -4.12 -9.53 -4.82
CA HIS A 365 -2.70 -9.41 -5.17
C HIS A 365 -2.28 -10.39 -6.27
N ASN A 366 -2.86 -11.60 -6.31
CA ASN A 366 -2.55 -12.65 -7.30
C ASN A 366 -3.57 -12.71 -8.47
N GLY A 367 -4.51 -11.77 -8.53
CA GLY A 367 -5.43 -11.60 -9.65
C GLY A 367 -6.46 -12.72 -9.86
N ILE A 368 -6.75 -13.55 -8.85
CA ILE A 368 -7.54 -14.79 -8.96
C ILE A 368 -9.02 -14.59 -9.36
N TYR A 369 -9.63 -13.47 -9.00
CA TYR A 369 -11.04 -13.21 -9.32
C TYR A 369 -11.19 -12.13 -10.38
N HIS A 370 -12.30 -12.20 -11.13
CA HIS A 370 -12.59 -11.34 -12.27
C HIS A 370 -13.90 -10.55 -12.14
N SER A 371 -14.66 -10.75 -11.06
CA SER A 371 -15.83 -9.94 -10.72
C SER A 371 -15.83 -9.50 -9.25
N LEU A 372 -16.57 -8.43 -8.93
CA LEU A 372 -16.82 -8.03 -7.54
C LEU A 372 -17.78 -8.98 -6.81
N ASP A 373 -18.59 -9.76 -7.52
CA ASP A 373 -19.46 -10.78 -6.92
C ASP A 373 -18.59 -11.90 -6.31
N ASP A 374 -17.60 -12.40 -7.06
CA ASP A 374 -16.62 -13.38 -6.58
C ASP A 374 -15.84 -12.87 -5.36
N VAL A 375 -15.41 -11.59 -5.40
CA VAL A 375 -14.68 -10.94 -4.30
C VAL A 375 -15.54 -10.88 -3.04
N LEU A 376 -16.78 -10.40 -3.13
CA LEU A 376 -17.64 -10.28 -1.94
C LEU A 376 -18.16 -11.64 -1.46
N ARG A 377 -18.34 -12.63 -2.34
CA ARG A 377 -18.59 -14.02 -1.93
C ARG A 377 -17.42 -14.61 -1.17
N PHE A 378 -16.20 -14.37 -1.61
CA PHE A 378 -15.02 -14.76 -0.85
C PHE A 378 -15.06 -14.18 0.57
N TYR A 379 -15.27 -12.87 0.73
CA TYR A 379 -15.42 -12.26 2.07
C TYR A 379 -16.59 -12.86 2.87
N ALA A 380 -17.77 -13.05 2.27
CA ALA A 380 -18.96 -13.52 2.97
C ALA A 380 -18.95 -15.03 3.32
N GLU A 381 -18.18 -15.83 2.58
CA GLU A 381 -18.30 -17.30 2.60
C GLU A 381 -16.98 -18.06 2.82
N ARG A 382 -15.81 -17.39 2.90
CA ARG A 382 -14.46 -18.01 3.05
C ARG A 382 -14.43 -19.14 4.07
N ASP A 383 -15.03 -18.90 5.24
CA ASP A 383 -14.97 -19.81 6.39
C ASP A 383 -16.25 -20.64 6.59
N THR A 384 -17.39 -20.19 6.04
CA THR A 384 -18.66 -20.93 6.09
C THR A 384 -18.76 -22.01 5.01
N HIS A 385 -18.23 -21.75 3.82
CA HIS A 385 -18.23 -22.63 2.64
C HIS A 385 -16.85 -22.70 1.96
N PRO A 386 -15.78 -23.09 2.68
CA PRO A 386 -14.41 -23.03 2.19
C PRO A 386 -14.17 -23.90 0.93
N GLU A 387 -14.96 -24.96 0.72
CA GLU A 387 -14.91 -25.78 -0.49
C GLU A 387 -15.26 -25.06 -1.80
N LYS A 388 -15.84 -23.85 -1.74
CA LYS A 388 -16.08 -23.01 -2.93
C LYS A 388 -14.83 -22.30 -3.42
N PHE A 389 -13.84 -22.08 -2.55
CA PHE A 389 -12.67 -21.23 -2.81
C PHE A 389 -11.36 -22.01 -2.82
N TYR A 390 -11.26 -23.07 -2.02
CA TYR A 390 -10.05 -23.87 -1.86
C TYR A 390 -10.25 -25.29 -2.40
N PRO A 391 -9.20 -25.93 -2.96
CA PRO A 391 -9.33 -27.26 -3.54
C PRO A 391 -9.66 -28.32 -2.48
N VAL A 392 -10.41 -29.34 -2.90
CA VAL A 392 -10.76 -30.49 -2.06
C VAL A 392 -9.91 -31.69 -2.47
N THR A 393 -9.12 -32.22 -1.54
CA THR A 393 -8.22 -33.36 -1.75
C THR A 393 -8.58 -34.47 -0.79
N HIS A 394 -8.90 -35.66 -1.30
CA HIS A 394 -9.38 -36.81 -0.51
C HIS A 394 -10.55 -36.47 0.43
N GLY A 395 -11.48 -35.62 -0.02
CA GLY A 395 -12.62 -35.15 0.78
C GLY A 395 -12.31 -34.05 1.81
N VAL A 396 -11.04 -33.63 1.93
CA VAL A 396 -10.60 -32.57 2.86
C VAL A 396 -10.32 -31.28 2.10
N VAL A 397 -10.95 -30.19 2.53
CA VAL A 397 -10.72 -28.83 1.99
C VAL A 397 -9.33 -28.35 2.40
N GLN A 398 -8.48 -28.01 1.44
CA GLN A 398 -7.13 -27.49 1.67
C GLN A 398 -7.18 -25.96 1.85
N LYS A 399 -7.72 -25.49 2.98
CA LYS A 399 -7.86 -24.04 3.24
C LYS A 399 -6.53 -23.31 3.11
N PHE A 400 -6.58 -22.07 2.63
CA PHE A 400 -5.43 -21.14 2.55
C PHE A 400 -4.26 -21.71 1.72
N ASP A 401 -4.57 -22.30 0.56
CA ASP A 401 -3.62 -23.07 -0.26
C ASP A 401 -2.51 -22.25 -0.94
N ASP A 402 -2.52 -20.92 -0.82
CA ASP A 402 -1.41 -20.05 -1.23
C ASP A 402 -0.45 -19.68 -0.08
N LEU A 403 -0.79 -19.99 1.18
CA LEU A 403 0.00 -19.61 2.37
C LEU A 403 0.46 -20.85 3.17
N PRO A 404 1.77 -21.06 3.36
CA PRO A 404 2.28 -22.18 4.17
C PRO A 404 1.73 -22.19 5.61
N LYS A 405 1.36 -23.37 6.10
CA LYS A 405 0.64 -23.54 7.38
C LYS A 405 1.30 -22.89 8.61
N ARG A 406 2.63 -22.72 8.63
CA ARG A 406 3.34 -22.01 9.71
C ARG A 406 2.93 -20.54 9.87
N TYR A 407 2.37 -19.93 8.82
CA TYR A 407 1.96 -18.53 8.77
C TYR A 407 0.47 -18.30 9.00
N TRP A 408 -0.32 -19.36 9.20
CA TRP A 408 -1.77 -19.21 9.38
C TRP A 408 -2.16 -18.42 10.64
N LYS A 409 -1.25 -18.26 11.61
CA LYS A 409 -1.40 -17.36 12.76
C LYS A 409 -1.50 -15.86 12.37
N ASN A 410 -1.11 -15.49 11.15
CA ASN A 410 -1.17 -14.13 10.63
C ASN A 410 -2.49 -13.84 9.88
N LEU A 411 -3.31 -14.87 9.65
CA LEU A 411 -4.58 -14.72 8.93
C LEU A 411 -5.61 -14.01 9.78
N ASN A 412 -6.30 -13.03 9.20
CA ASN A 412 -7.42 -12.37 9.86
C ASN A 412 -8.59 -13.35 10.10
N ASP A 413 -9.06 -13.38 11.34
CA ASP A 413 -10.22 -14.10 11.85
C ASP A 413 -11.30 -13.18 12.45
N GLU A 414 -11.13 -11.86 12.36
CA GLU A 414 -12.19 -10.87 12.64
C GLU A 414 -13.30 -10.90 11.58
N PRO A 415 -14.53 -10.42 11.88
CA PRO A 415 -15.63 -10.37 10.90
C PRO A 415 -15.20 -9.74 9.56
N PRO A 416 -15.60 -10.31 8.40
CA PRO A 416 -16.56 -11.41 8.21
C PRO A 416 -16.00 -12.84 8.40
N PHE A 417 -14.75 -12.97 8.85
CA PHE A 417 -14.01 -14.23 8.92
C PHE A 417 -14.13 -15.00 10.24
N ASP A 418 -14.98 -14.52 11.16
CA ASP A 418 -15.23 -15.06 12.50
C ASP A 418 -16.15 -16.31 12.51
N ARG A 419 -16.72 -16.66 11.35
CA ARG A 419 -17.76 -17.67 11.19
C ARG A 419 -17.21 -19.07 10.91
N LYS A 420 -18.02 -20.10 11.18
CA LYS A 420 -17.62 -21.51 11.05
C LYS A 420 -18.34 -22.20 9.90
N ARG A 421 -17.80 -23.35 9.47
CA ARG A 421 -18.36 -24.13 8.37
C ARG A 421 -19.81 -24.53 8.66
N GLY A 422 -20.73 -24.16 7.76
CA GLY A 422 -22.16 -24.40 7.91
C GLY A 422 -22.95 -23.29 8.63
N ASP A 423 -22.30 -22.26 9.18
CA ASP A 423 -22.99 -21.05 9.64
C ASP A 423 -23.54 -20.24 8.43
N PRO A 424 -24.56 -19.39 8.63
CA PRO A 424 -25.00 -18.46 7.59
C PRO A 424 -23.85 -17.52 7.12
N PRO A 425 -23.73 -17.23 5.82
CA PRO A 425 -22.79 -16.26 5.28
C PRO A 425 -22.88 -14.87 5.94
N ALA A 426 -21.77 -14.12 5.92
CA ALA A 426 -21.72 -12.79 6.53
C ALA A 426 -22.62 -11.74 5.83
N MET A 427 -22.89 -11.95 4.54
CA MET A 427 -23.78 -11.15 3.73
C MET A 427 -24.65 -12.06 2.85
N THR A 428 -25.91 -11.69 2.63
CA THR A 428 -26.81 -12.34 1.67
C THR A 428 -26.53 -11.90 0.22
N ASP A 429 -27.06 -12.63 -0.76
CA ASP A 429 -26.97 -12.26 -2.18
C ASP A 429 -27.54 -10.87 -2.51
N ALA A 430 -28.50 -10.38 -1.73
CA ALA A 430 -29.05 -9.03 -1.89
C ALA A 430 -28.07 -7.98 -1.36
N GLU A 431 -27.53 -8.21 -0.17
CA GLU A 431 -26.54 -7.33 0.47
C GLU A 431 -25.24 -7.25 -0.34
N ILE A 432 -24.77 -8.37 -0.92
CA ILE A 432 -23.64 -8.39 -1.86
C ILE A 432 -23.88 -7.43 -3.04
N LYS A 433 -25.08 -7.48 -3.65
CA LYS A 433 -25.44 -6.59 -4.78
C LYS A 433 -25.54 -5.13 -4.37
N ASP A 434 -26.07 -4.86 -3.18
CA ASP A 434 -26.15 -3.50 -2.64
C ASP A 434 -24.76 -2.94 -2.33
N VAL A 435 -23.85 -3.74 -1.76
CA VAL A 435 -22.43 -3.35 -1.57
C VAL A 435 -21.75 -3.11 -2.93
N ILE A 436 -22.01 -3.92 -3.96
CA ILE A 436 -21.49 -3.64 -5.32
C ILE A 436 -22.05 -2.34 -5.88
N ALA A 437 -23.34 -2.05 -5.67
CA ALA A 437 -23.93 -0.76 -6.04
C ALA A 437 -23.25 0.41 -5.33
N PHE A 438 -22.98 0.27 -4.02
CA PHE A 438 -22.20 1.24 -3.24
C PHE A 438 -20.77 1.42 -3.81
N LEU A 439 -20.04 0.34 -4.08
CA LEU A 439 -18.69 0.41 -4.68
C LEU A 439 -18.70 1.10 -6.05
N GLY A 440 -19.78 0.97 -6.82
CA GLY A 440 -20.00 1.74 -8.05
C GLY A 440 -19.98 3.26 -7.86
N THR A 441 -20.39 3.75 -6.69
CA THR A 441 -20.38 5.19 -6.36
C THR A 441 -18.97 5.76 -6.19
N LEU A 442 -17.95 4.91 -6.05
CA LEU A 442 -16.53 5.27 -5.84
C LEU A 442 -15.75 5.47 -7.15
N THR A 443 -16.44 5.44 -8.29
CA THR A 443 -15.85 5.66 -9.62
C THR A 443 -15.74 7.15 -9.92
N ASP A 444 -14.55 7.61 -10.35
CA ASP A 444 -14.30 9.00 -10.77
C ASP A 444 -15.10 9.39 -12.03
N GLY A 445 -15.25 10.69 -12.25
CA GLY A 445 -15.91 11.25 -13.42
C GLY A 445 -17.44 11.33 -13.32
N TYR A 446 -17.99 11.40 -12.10
CA TYR A 446 -19.43 11.55 -11.89
C TYR A 446 -19.93 12.93 -12.35
N ASP A 447 -20.69 12.96 -13.46
CA ASP A 447 -21.49 14.14 -13.84
C ASP A 447 -22.95 13.92 -13.39
N PRO A 448 -23.49 14.72 -12.45
CA PRO A 448 -24.87 14.60 -11.98
C PRO A 448 -25.92 14.92 -13.07
N ARG A 449 -25.51 15.44 -14.24
CA ARG A 449 -26.36 15.72 -15.40
C ARG A 449 -26.32 14.60 -16.45
N ALA A 450 -25.40 13.65 -16.33
CA ALA A 450 -25.36 12.50 -17.21
C ALA A 450 -26.62 11.64 -16.97
N LYS A 451 -27.36 11.33 -18.04
CA LYS A 451 -28.44 10.34 -17.95
C LYS A 451 -27.83 8.99 -17.56
N PRO A 452 -28.48 8.18 -16.71
CA PRO A 452 -28.02 6.83 -16.42
C PRO A 452 -27.79 6.07 -17.73
N ALA A 453 -26.60 5.49 -17.89
CA ALA A 453 -26.33 4.66 -19.05
C ALA A 453 -27.32 3.49 -19.06
N SER A 454 -28.08 3.35 -20.15
CA SER A 454 -29.01 2.24 -20.33
C SER A 454 -28.20 0.95 -20.49
N GLY A 455 -27.96 0.25 -19.38
CA GLY A 455 -27.21 -0.99 -19.37
C GLY A 455 -27.87 -2.05 -20.23
N ASN A 456 -27.16 -2.52 -21.27
CA ASN A 456 -27.42 -3.85 -21.79
C ASN A 456 -27.04 -4.87 -20.69
N ARG A 457 -27.91 -5.85 -20.52
CA ARG A 457 -27.76 -6.96 -19.56
C ARG A 457 -26.77 -8.00 -20.09
#